data_AF-A0A9X4LD17-F1
#
_entry.id   AF-A0A9X4LD17-F1
#
_cell.length_a   1.000
_cell.length_b   1.000
_cell.length_c   1.000
_cell.angle_alpha   90.00
_cell.angle_beta   90.00
_cell.angle_gamma   90.00
#
_symmetry.space_group_name_H-M   'P 1'
#
loop_
_entity.id
_entity.type
_entity.pdbx_description
1 polymer ?
#
loop_
_entity_poly.entity_id
_entity_poly.type
_entity_poly.pdbx_seq_one_letter_code
_entity_poly.pdbx_strand_id
1 'polypeptide(L)'
;MIKVDEFEKQKAKDYFDEIPINNIEIFDSSINTLIEYLQSYGFTFNDVSEFYSWSDLQDEEDITRLKNYLDIVEGLENVTRYMEILAKKDNMYLVIDDED
;
A
#
# COMPACT_ATOMS: atom_id res chain seq x y z
N MET A 1 8.49 2.90 16.82
CA MET A 1 8.70 1.85 15.82
C MET A 1 7.52 0.90 15.96
N ILE A 2 6.61 0.90 15.00
CA ILE A 2 5.50 -0.06 14.98
C ILE A 2 6.11 -1.42 14.66
N LYS A 3 5.72 -2.45 15.38
CA LYS A 3 6.15 -3.82 15.05
C LYS A 3 5.30 -4.26 13.87
N VAL A 4 5.92 -4.48 12.71
CA VAL A 4 5.26 -5.05 11.54
C VAL A 4 4.59 -6.37 11.93
N ASP A 5 3.31 -6.50 11.59
CA ASP A 5 2.64 -7.79 11.67
C ASP A 5 3.22 -8.73 10.60
N GLU A 6 3.94 -9.76 11.04
CA GLU A 6 4.55 -10.76 10.15
C GLU A 6 3.51 -11.48 9.28
N PHE A 7 2.25 -11.57 9.72
CA PHE A 7 1.19 -12.15 8.91
C PHE A 7 0.81 -11.26 7.72
N GLU A 8 0.68 -9.95 7.95
CA GLU A 8 0.42 -8.98 6.88
C GLU A 8 1.59 -8.89 5.91
N LYS A 9 2.81 -8.93 6.44
CA LYS A 9 4.03 -9.01 5.62
C LYS A 9 4.05 -10.24 4.73
N GLN A 10 3.74 -11.42 5.28
CA GLN A 10 3.75 -12.64 4.49
C GLN A 10 2.68 -12.60 3.39
N LYS A 11 1.47 -12.10 3.68
CA LYS A 11 0.44 -11.91 2.64
C LYS A 11 0.91 -11.04 1.48
N ALA A 12 1.56 -9.91 1.80
CA ALA A 12 2.08 -9.03 0.77
C ALA A 12 3.17 -9.73 -0.05
N LYS A 13 4.10 -10.43 0.61
CA LYS A 13 5.12 -11.24 -0.10
C LYS A 13 4.50 -12.27 -1.03
N ASP A 14 3.52 -13.04 -0.55
CA ASP A 14 2.82 -14.06 -1.34
C ASP A 14 2.08 -13.43 -2.53
N TYR A 15 1.50 -12.24 -2.33
CA TYR A 15 0.82 -11.50 -3.39
C TYR A 15 1.78 -11.06 -4.51
N PHE A 16 2.98 -10.62 -4.15
CA PHE A 16 3.98 -10.16 -5.11
C PHE A 16 4.96 -11.26 -5.56
N ASP A 17 4.76 -12.54 -5.22
CA ASP A 17 5.70 -13.63 -5.55
C ASP A 17 5.89 -13.85 -7.06
N GLU A 18 4.92 -13.40 -7.87
CA GLU A 18 4.95 -13.51 -9.33
C GLU A 18 5.67 -12.33 -10.02
N ILE A 19 6.05 -11.27 -9.28
CA ILE A 19 6.81 -10.17 -9.88
C ILE A 19 8.29 -10.56 -9.99
N PRO A 20 8.99 -10.18 -11.07
CA PRO A 20 10.44 -10.33 -11.14
C PRO A 20 11.15 -9.55 -10.03
N ILE A 21 11.74 -10.27 -9.07
CA ILE A 21 12.53 -9.67 -7.97
C ILE A 21 14.01 -9.70 -8.34
N ASN A 22 14.60 -8.53 -8.59
CA ASN A 22 16.02 -8.40 -8.92
C ASN A 22 16.88 -8.10 -7.68
N ASN A 23 16.29 -7.46 -6.67
CA ASN A 23 16.91 -7.10 -5.41
C ASN A 23 16.00 -7.41 -4.21
N ILE A 24 16.31 -8.51 -3.52
CA ILE A 24 15.54 -8.98 -2.37
C ILE A 24 15.53 -7.99 -1.19
N GLU A 25 16.59 -7.19 -1.03
CA GLU A 25 16.66 -6.20 0.05
C GLU A 25 15.69 -5.04 -0.20
N ILE A 26 15.60 -4.58 -1.45
CA ILE A 26 14.63 -3.55 -1.86
C ILE A 26 13.21 -4.09 -1.77
N PHE A 27 12.98 -5.32 -2.24
CA PHE A 27 11.67 -5.97 -2.11
C PHE A 27 11.21 -6.03 -0.65
N ASP A 28 12.04 -6.60 0.24
CA ASP A 28 11.70 -6.72 1.65
C ASP A 28 11.51 -5.35 2.32
N SER A 29 12.33 -4.36 1.98
CA SER A 29 12.18 -2.99 2.50
C SER A 29 10.91 -2.31 2.01
N SER A 30 10.53 -2.52 0.74
CA SER A 30 9.32 -1.94 0.14
C SER A 30 8.07 -2.52 0.78
N ILE A 31 8.03 -3.84 0.94
CA ILE A 31 6.94 -4.53 1.65
C ILE A 31 6.83 -4.05 3.09
N ASN A 32 7.94 -4.00 3.84
CA ASN A 32 7.90 -3.52 5.23
C ASN A 32 7.37 -2.08 5.30
N THR A 33 7.86 -1.20 4.42
CA THR A 33 7.44 0.21 4.38
C THR A 33 5.95 0.35 4.11
N LEU A 34 5.41 -0.41 3.14
CA LEU A 34 3.98 -0.43 2.83
C LEU A 34 3.16 -0.91 4.04
N ILE A 35 3.54 -2.02 4.65
CA ILE A 35 2.79 -2.58 5.78
C ILE A 35 2.86 -1.67 7.02
N GLU A 36 4.04 -1.10 7.33
CA GLU A 36 4.19 -0.13 8.42
C GLU A 36 3.30 1.10 8.21
N TYR A 37 3.26 1.62 6.97
CA TYR A 37 2.41 2.74 6.61
C TYR A 37 0.94 2.42 6.88
N LEU A 38 0.41 1.34 6.30
CA LEU A 38 -1.00 0.94 6.47
C LEU A 38 -1.37 0.71 7.94
N GLN A 39 -0.52 -0.02 8.68
CA GLN A 39 -0.76 -0.35 10.08
C GLN A 39 -0.74 0.87 11.00
N SER A 40 0.04 1.90 10.66
CA SER A 40 0.09 3.14 11.45
C SER A 40 -1.25 3.87 11.51
N TYR A 41 -2.17 3.55 10.59
CA TYR A 41 -3.52 4.12 10.52
C TYR A 41 -4.63 3.05 10.64
N GLY A 42 -4.29 1.80 10.96
CA GLY A 42 -5.25 0.73 11.18
C GLY A 42 -5.79 0.05 9.92
N PHE A 43 -5.12 0.26 8.78
CA PHE A 43 -5.35 -0.46 7.53
C PHE A 43 -4.46 -1.71 7.44
N THR A 44 -4.80 -2.58 6.50
CA THR A 44 -4.20 -3.88 6.22
C THR A 44 -3.82 -3.96 4.76
N PHE A 45 -2.97 -4.93 4.39
CA PHE A 45 -2.58 -5.14 3.00
C PHE A 45 -3.79 -5.41 2.09
N ASN A 46 -4.79 -6.13 2.60
CA ASN A 46 -6.01 -6.42 1.86
C ASN A 46 -6.80 -5.17 1.48
N ASP A 47 -6.62 -4.05 2.21
CA ASP A 47 -7.29 -2.80 1.89
C ASP A 47 -6.72 -2.13 0.63
N VAL A 48 -5.55 -2.58 0.13
CA VAL A 48 -4.90 -2.03 -1.07
C VAL A 48 -4.60 -3.06 -2.16
N SER A 49 -4.61 -4.36 -1.86
CA SER A 49 -4.16 -5.39 -2.79
C SER A 49 -4.94 -5.42 -4.12
N GLU A 50 -6.20 -4.99 -4.13
CA GLU A 50 -6.96 -4.86 -5.38
C GLU A 50 -6.41 -3.74 -6.28
N PHE A 51 -5.96 -2.61 -5.71
CA PHE A 51 -5.33 -1.53 -6.46
C PHE A 51 -4.04 -1.99 -7.14
N TYR A 52 -3.21 -2.74 -6.40
CA TYR A 52 -1.98 -3.30 -6.95
C TYR A 52 -2.24 -4.30 -8.10
N SER A 53 -3.44 -4.86 -8.20
CA SER A 53 -3.79 -5.76 -9.31
C SER A 53 -4.09 -5.01 -10.61
N TRP A 54 -4.40 -3.71 -10.49
CA TRP A 54 -4.64 -2.82 -11.63
C TRP A 54 -3.37 -2.08 -12.06
N SER A 55 -2.34 -2.08 -11.22
CA SER A 55 -1.03 -1.52 -11.57
C SER A 55 -0.21 -2.52 -12.38
N ASP A 56 0.41 -2.04 -13.46
CA ASP A 56 1.39 -2.78 -14.26
C ASP A 56 2.71 -2.95 -13.48
N LEU A 57 2.70 -3.78 -12.44
CA LEU A 57 3.89 -4.14 -11.65
C LEU A 57 4.91 -4.89 -12.51
N GLN A 58 6.11 -4.34 -12.64
CA GLN A 58 7.22 -4.91 -13.39
C GLN A 58 8.34 -5.42 -12.48
N ASP A 59 8.59 -4.74 -11.36
CA ASP A 59 9.65 -5.06 -10.41
C ASP A 59 9.36 -4.58 -8.97
N GLU A 60 10.30 -4.85 -8.05
CA GLU A 60 10.19 -4.42 -6.66
C GLU A 60 10.16 -2.89 -6.45
N GLU A 61 10.63 -2.08 -7.41
CA GLU A 61 10.57 -0.62 -7.31
C GLU A 61 9.15 -0.11 -7.58
N ASP A 62 8.36 -0.82 -8.38
CA ASP A 62 6.94 -0.49 -8.58
C ASP A 62 6.14 -0.55 -7.28
N ILE A 63 6.47 -1.46 -6.34
CA ILE A 63 5.81 -1.52 -5.02
C ILE A 63 6.03 -0.20 -4.28
N THR A 64 7.27 0.33 -4.31
CA THR A 64 7.62 1.61 -3.70
C THR A 64 6.91 2.77 -4.39
N ARG A 65 6.89 2.78 -5.74
CA ARG A 65 6.20 3.82 -6.50
C ARG A 65 4.70 3.83 -6.21
N LEU A 66 4.07 2.66 -6.13
CA LEU A 66 2.64 2.57 -5.84
C LEU A 66 2.27 3.02 -4.44
N LYS A 67 3.15 2.79 -3.46
CA LYS A 67 3.01 3.36 -2.11
C LYS A 67 3.02 4.89 -2.11
N ASN A 68 3.54 5.55 -3.15
CA ASN A 68 3.49 7.01 -3.25
C ASN A 68 2.16 7.54 -3.79
N TYR A 69 1.37 6.71 -4.48
CA TYR A 69 -0.01 7.05 -4.85
C TYR A 69 -1.00 6.82 -3.70
N LEU A 70 -0.59 6.12 -2.65
CA LEU A 70 -1.44 5.92 -1.48
C LEU A 70 -1.33 7.11 -0.54
N ASP A 71 -2.49 7.69 -0.21
CA ASP A 71 -2.62 8.68 0.85
C ASP A 71 -3.70 8.28 1.85
N ILE A 72 -3.60 8.83 3.06
CA ILE A 72 -4.56 8.59 4.14
C ILE A 72 -5.07 9.93 4.65
N VAL A 73 -6.37 10.14 4.43
CA VAL A 73 -7.03 11.40 4.75
C VAL A 73 -8.07 11.23 5.85
N GLU A 74 -8.14 12.22 6.73
CA GLU A 74 -9.17 12.29 7.77
C GLU A 74 -10.38 13.08 7.25
N GLY A 75 -11.59 12.54 7.38
CA GLY A 75 -12.82 13.22 6.98
C GLY A 75 -13.14 13.11 5.48
N LEU A 76 -14.41 12.82 5.17
CA LEU A 76 -14.88 12.62 3.79
C LEU A 76 -14.76 13.89 2.94
N GLU A 77 -14.83 15.07 3.58
CA GLU A 77 -14.69 16.37 2.96
C GLU A 77 -13.33 16.56 2.25
N ASN A 78 -12.29 15.87 2.73
CA ASN A 78 -10.94 15.96 2.18
C ASN A 78 -10.71 14.98 1.01
N VAL A 79 -11.61 14.01 0.83
CA VAL A 79 -11.51 12.97 -0.21
C VAL A 79 -11.77 13.49 -1.63
N THR A 80 -12.45 14.63 -1.76
CA THR A 80 -12.92 15.16 -3.07
C THR A 80 -11.83 15.46 -4.11
N ARG A 81 -10.55 15.43 -3.71
CA ARG A 81 -9.38 15.66 -4.58
C ARG A 81 -8.73 14.38 -5.10
N TYR A 82 -9.12 13.22 -4.57
CA TYR A 82 -8.48 11.95 -4.85
C TYR A 82 -9.24 11.16 -5.92
N MET A 83 -8.51 10.29 -6.63
CA MET A 83 -9.09 9.49 -7.71
C MET A 83 -10.11 8.49 -7.18
N GLU A 84 -9.76 7.82 -6.08
CA GLU A 84 -10.53 6.69 -5.57
C GLU A 84 -10.33 6.49 -4.07
N ILE A 85 -11.36 5.95 -3.40
CA ILE A 85 -11.31 5.49 -2.01
C ILE A 85 -11.14 3.99 -2.04
N LEU A 86 -10.02 3.49 -1.52
CA LEU A 86 -9.74 2.06 -1.43
C LEU A 86 -10.39 1.43 -0.20
N ALA A 87 -10.29 2.11 0.94
CA ALA A 87 -10.83 1.62 2.19
C ALA A 87 -11.18 2.74 3.17
N LYS A 88 -12.00 2.41 4.16
CA LYS A 88 -12.38 3.31 5.25
C LYS A 88 -12.15 2.64 6.61
N LYS A 89 -11.52 3.37 7.52
CA LYS A 89 -11.36 3.00 8.92
C LYS A 89 -11.76 4.17 9.82
N ASP A 90 -12.83 4.02 10.58
CA ASP A 90 -13.39 5.08 11.42
C ASP A 90 -13.64 6.39 10.62
N ASN A 91 -12.87 7.46 10.88
CA ASN A 91 -12.91 8.72 10.14
C ASN A 91 -11.76 8.88 9.12
N MET A 92 -10.94 7.85 8.95
CA MET A 92 -9.81 7.82 8.02
C MET A 92 -10.20 7.10 6.73
N TYR A 93 -9.71 7.61 5.61
CA TYR A 93 -9.93 7.06 4.28
C TYR A 93 -8.57 6.81 3.63
N LEU A 94 -8.37 5.59 3.16
CA LEU A 94 -7.24 5.23 2.32
C LEU A 94 -7.64 5.52 0.88
N VAL A 95 -6.87 6.37 0.22
CA VAL A 95 -7.22 6.94 -1.09
C VAL A 95 -6.05 6.83 -2.06
N ILE A 96 -6.37 6.91 -3.35
CA ILE A 96 -5.38 7.01 -4.42
C ILE A 96 -5.27 8.48 -4.84
N ASP A 97 -4.08 9.02 -4.70
CA ASP A 97 -3.67 10.30 -5.25
C ASP A 97 -3.02 10.08 -6.62
N ASP A 98 -3.52 10.77 -7.64
CA ASP A 98 -2.99 10.76 -9.01
C ASP A 98 -2.45 12.15 -9.38
N GLU A 99 -2.02 12.93 -8.39
CA GLU A 99 -1.26 14.16 -8.66
C GLU A 99 0.12 13.80 -9.25
N ASP A 100 0.18 13.83 -10.59
CA ASP A 100 1.38 14.01 -11.43
C ASP A 100 2.37 15.08 -10.89
#